data_AF-A0A7C4IS90-F1
#
_entry.id   AF-A0A7C4IS90-F1
#
_cell.length_a   1.000
_cell.length_b   1.000
_cell.length_c   1.000
_cell.angle_alpha   90.00
_cell.angle_beta   90.00
_cell.angle_gamma   90.00
#
_symmetry.space_group_name_H-M   'P 1'
#
loop_
_entity.id
_entity.type
_entity.pdbx_description
1 polymer ?
#
loop_
_entity_poly.entity_id
_entity_poly.type
_entity_poly.pdbx_seq_one_letter_code
_entity_poly.pdbx_strand_id
1 'polypeptide(L)' 'MVIVGGRAIAGASDGRVYLVDLADGKEVDVFEAGGDITGSPAVAEGRLVIGNSRGQLYCLDLPAADP' A
#
# COMPACT_ATOMS: atom_id res chain seq x y z
N MET A 1 -1.21 2.75 -7.59
CA MET A 1 0.09 2.20 -7.13
C MET A 1 1.07 3.34 -6.94
N VAL A 2 1.96 3.25 -5.96
CA VAL A 2 3.11 4.15 -5.74
C VAL A 2 4.37 3.31 -5.57
N ILE A 3 5.54 3.91 -5.82
CA ILE A 3 6.84 3.29 -5.59
C ILE A 3 7.62 4.15 -4.59
N VAL A 4 8.17 3.54 -3.54
CA VAL A 4 8.94 4.22 -2.51
C VAL A 4 9.96 3.26 -1.91
N GLY A 5 11.21 3.71 -1.75
CA GLY A 5 12.26 2.94 -1.07
C GLY A 5 12.48 1.52 -1.60
N GLY A 6 12.46 1.33 -2.93
CA GLY A 6 12.64 0.01 -3.55
C GLY A 6 11.42 -0.92 -3.48
N ARG A 7 10.26 -0.40 -3.08
CA ARG A 7 9.02 -1.19 -2.95
C ARG A 7 7.89 -0.60 -3.77
N ALA A 8 7.04 -1.46 -4.31
CA ALA A 8 5.76 -1.08 -4.91
C ALA A 8 4.64 -1.27 -3.88
N ILE A 9 3.73 -0.29 -3.80
CA ILE A 9 2.53 -0.37 -2.96
C ILE A 9 1.30 -0.25 -3.85
N ALA A 10 0.45 -1.27 -3.83
CA ALA A 10 -0.72 -1.34 -4.68
C ALA A 10 -1.95 -1.76 -3.88
N GLY A 11 -3.02 -0.98 -3.98
CA GLY A 11 -4.35 -1.42 -3.60
C GLY A 11 -4.97 -2.28 -4.69
N ALA A 12 -5.74 -3.30 -4.30
CA ALA A 12 -6.44 -4.19 -5.22
C ALA A 12 -7.94 -4.27 -4.93
N SER A 13 -8.69 -4.78 -5.92
CA SER A 13 -10.14 -4.96 -5.83
C SER A 13 -10.58 -6.10 -4.91
N ASP A 14 -9.65 -6.90 -4.39
CA ASP A 14 -9.92 -7.92 -3.37
C ASP A 14 -9.97 -7.33 -1.95
N GLY A 15 -9.78 -6.01 -1.83
CA GLY A 15 -9.82 -5.29 -0.57
C GLY A 15 -8.51 -5.30 0.21
N ARG A 16 -7.39 -5.60 -0.46
CA ARG A 16 -6.06 -5.62 0.14
C ARG A 16 -5.15 -4.53 -0.41
N VAL A 17 -4.22 -4.08 0.42
CA VAL A 17 -3.09 -3.24 0.03
C VAL A 17 -1.82 -4.08 0.17
N TYR A 18 -1.13 -4.26 -0.95
CA TYR A 18 0.09 -5.04 -1.04
C TYR A 18 1.31 -4.15 -1.02
N LEU A 19 2.33 -4.59 -0.28
CA LEU A 19 3.68 -4.07 -0.36
C LEU A 19 4.56 -5.16 -0.99
N VAL A 20 5.23 -4.82 -2.08
CA VAL A 20 6.00 -5.76 -2.89
C VAL A 20 7.43 -5.23 -3.05
N ASP A 21 8.42 -6.10 -2.89
CA ASP A 21 9.82 -5.78 -3.16
C ASP A 21 10.05 -5.67 -4.67
N LEU A 22 10.70 -4.60 -5.14
CA LEU A 22 10.93 -4.41 -6.58
C LEU A 22 12.10 -5.24 -7.14
N ALA A 23 13.00 -5.73 -6.30
CA ALA A 23 14.16 -6.50 -6.75
C ALA A 23 13.74 -7.91 -7.18
N ASP A 24 12.82 -8.54 -6.46
CA ASP A 24 12.40 -9.92 -6.74
C ASP A 24 10.89 -10.14 -6.90
N GLY A 25 10.07 -9.10 -6.71
CA GLY A 25 8.62 -9.15 -6.88
C GLY A 25 7.90 -9.91 -5.77
N LYS A 26 8.56 -10.23 -4.66
CA LYS A 26 7.92 -10.91 -3.53
C LYS A 26 7.11 -9.95 -2.69
N GLU A 27 6.02 -10.47 -2.15
CA GLU A 27 5.25 -9.79 -1.12
C GLU A 27 6.11 -9.59 0.12
N VAL A 28 6.18 -8.33 0.58
CA VAL A 28 6.82 -7.94 1.84
C VAL A 28 5.78 -7.93 2.95
N ASP A 29 4.60 -7.36 2.68
CA ASP A 29 3.50 -7.26 3.62
C ASP A 29 2.16 -7.06 2.90
N VAL A 30 1.06 -7.33 3.61
CA VAL A 30 -0.30 -7.14 3.14
C VAL A 30 -1.21 -6.60 4.23
N PHE A 31 -1.98 -5.58 3.89
CA PHE A 31 -2.99 -4.98 4.78
C PHE A 31 -4.41 -5.24 4.27
N GLU A 32 -5.25 -5.80 5.15
CA GLU A 32 -6.66 -6.07 4.89
C GLU A 32 -7.52 -4.83 5.15
N ALA A 33 -8.04 -4.21 4.10
CA ALA A 33 -8.91 -3.04 4.18
C ALA A 33 -10.41 -3.39 4.13
N GLY A 34 -10.76 -4.67 3.92
CA GLY A 34 -12.15 -5.16 4.01
C GLY A 34 -13.12 -4.63 2.94
N GLY A 35 -12.61 -3.95 1.91
CA GLY A 35 -13.37 -3.47 0.76
C GLY A 35 -12.44 -2.98 -0.34
N ASP A 36 -12.89 -3.07 -1.59
CA ASP A 36 -12.09 -2.81 -2.80
C ASP A 36 -11.31 -1.51 -2.69
N ILE A 37 -10.01 -1.56 -2.96
CA ILE A 37 -9.19 -0.36 -3.00
C ILE A 37 -9.38 0.32 -4.36
N THR A 38 -10.15 1.39 -4.36
CA THR A 38 -10.44 2.20 -5.56
C THR A 38 -9.75 3.56 -5.54
N GLY A 39 -9.28 4.01 -4.38
CA GLY A 39 -8.58 5.28 -4.21
C GLY A 39 -7.16 5.25 -4.76
N SER A 40 -6.66 6.42 -5.16
CA SER A 40 -5.24 6.59 -5.50
C SER A 40 -4.40 6.70 -4.23
N PRO A 41 -3.31 5.92 -4.08
CA PRO A 41 -2.40 6.07 -2.95
C PRO A 41 -1.63 7.38 -2.99
N ALA A 42 -1.36 7.96 -1.82
CA ALA A 42 -0.43 9.07 -1.63
C ALA A 42 0.55 8.73 -0.50
N VAL A 43 1.80 9.19 -0.61
CA VAL A 43 2.86 8.95 0.39
C VAL A 43 3.44 10.27 0.86
N ALA A 44 3.54 10.44 2.18
CA ALA A 44 4.23 11.55 2.81
C ALA A 44 4.72 11.11 4.20
N GLU A 45 5.89 11.61 4.61
CA GLU A 45 6.43 11.38 5.96
C GLU A 45 6.46 9.90 6.40
N GLY A 46 6.80 9.00 5.46
CA GLY A 46 6.85 7.56 5.74
C GLY A 46 5.49 6.89 5.91
N ARG A 47 4.40 7.54 5.50
CA ARG A 47 3.03 7.01 5.59
C ARG A 47 2.35 6.95 4.24
N LEU A 48 1.55 5.92 4.03
CA LEU A 48 0.62 5.78 2.92
C LEU A 48 -0.77 6.23 3.35
N VAL A 49 -1.44 7.01 2.50
CA VAL A 49 -2.89 7.25 2.62
C VAL A 49 -3.59 6.65 1.42
N ILE A 50 -4.66 5.87 1.65
CA ILE A 50 -5.43 5.22 0.60
C ILE A 50 -6.88 4.96 1.02
N GLY A 51 -7.82 5.14 0.09
CA GLY A 51 -9.25 4.98 0.33
C GLY A 51 -9.83 3.74 -0.36
N ASN A 52 -10.87 3.16 0.24
CA ASN A 52 -11.61 2.02 -0.32
C ASN A 52 -13.02 2.42 -0.80
N SER A 53 -13.70 1.48 -1.47
CA SER A 53 -15.06 1.63 -2.00
C SER A 53 -16.15 1.78 -0.93
N ARG A 54 -15.84 1.48 0.33
CA ARG A 54 -16.75 1.64 1.48
C ARG A 54 -16.65 3.02 2.13
N GLY A 55 -15.86 3.94 1.55
CA GLY A 55 -15.66 5.28 2.09
C GLY A 55 -14.72 5.32 3.29
N GLN A 56 -13.96 4.25 3.53
CA GLN A 56 -12.94 4.21 4.58
C GLN A 56 -11.62 4.76 4.03
N LEU A 57 -10.91 5.52 4.86
CA LEU A 57 -9.58 6.05 4.56
C LEU A 57 -8.58 5.45 5.54
N TYR A 58 -7.49 4.89 5.02
CA TYR A 58 -6.44 4.27 5.80
C TYR A 58 -5.19 5.13 5.76
N CYS A 59 -4.50 5.22 6.89
CA CYS A 59 -3.16 5.78 7.01
C CYS A 59 -2.26 4.70 7.58
N LEU A 60 -1.32 4.21 6.78
CA LEU A 60 -0.46 3.08 7.12
C LEU A 60 0.98 3.58 7.23
N ASP A 61 1.67 3.23 8.30
CA ASP A 61 3.12 3.44 8.39
C ASP A 61 3.80 2.51 7.39
N LEU A 62 4.72 3.05 6.60
CA LEU A 62 5.54 2.25 5.70
C LEU A 62 6.71 1.67 6.48
N PRO A 63 7.05 0.39 6.27
CA PRO A 63 8.26 -0.17 6.86
C PRO A 63 9.46 0.67 6.43
N ALA A 64 10.45 0.81 7.32
CA ALA A 64 11.71 1.46 6.95
C ALA A 64 12.26 0.80 5.68
N ALA A 65 12.81 1.61 4.77
CA ALA A 65 13.57 1.06 3.65
C ALA A 65 14.73 0.23 4.22
N ASP A 66 15.01 -0.93 3.62
CA ASP A 66 16.24 -1.65 3.96
C ASP A 66 17.43 -0.72 3.61
N PRO A 67 18.53 -0.75 4.39
CA PRO A 67 19.67 0.14 4.22
C PRO A 67 20.38 0.00 2.86
#